data_AF-A0A8J3K6R7-F1
#
_entry.id   AF-A0A8J3K6R7-F1
#
_cell.length_a   1.000
_cell.length_b   1.000
_cell.length_c   1.000
_cell.angle_alpha   90.00
_cell.angle_beta   90.00
_cell.angle_gamma   90.00
#
_symmetry.space_group_name_H-M   'P 1'
#
loop_
_entity.id
_entity.type
_entity.pdbx_description
1 polymer ?
#
loop_
_entity_poly.entity_id
_entity_poly.type
_entity_poly.pdbx_seq_one_letter_code
_entity_poly.pdbx_strand_id
1 'polypeptide(L)'
;MRSVALYGTKDPRAGLVLANRAAASALTRSSVGTGLATLHVGEAQAMLGNRHECQRALGEADEHLSRVRADDPAAALLCPTTPGRLAGSCYLHLGQPAKAEPILNATHQLLRQAKKSTAIVLGNLSLASIRQRHIDDATTYLHQAIDVLEQTRGGGGLNIAFTAARELRPWREHAPVADVSDRLMALMTTA
;
A
#
# COMPACT_ATOMS: atom_id res chain seq x y z
N MET A 1 -0.57 -7.03 -11.36
CA MET A 1 0.66 -6.43 -11.91
C MET A 1 1.28 -5.59 -10.81
N ARG A 2 2.48 -5.91 -10.29
CA ARG A 2 3.22 -5.00 -9.41
C ARG A 2 4.17 -4.22 -10.31
N SER A 3 4.11 -2.89 -10.32
CA SER A 3 5.03 -2.09 -11.14
C SER A 3 6.42 -2.13 -10.53
N VAL A 4 7.33 -2.88 -11.17
CA VAL A 4 8.77 -2.90 -10.84
C VAL A 4 9.37 -1.49 -10.93
N ALA A 5 8.83 -0.62 -11.77
CA ALA A 5 9.26 0.77 -11.87
C ALA A 5 8.97 1.58 -10.60
N LEU A 6 7.82 1.36 -9.95
CA LEU A 6 7.43 2.11 -8.75
C LEU A 6 8.13 1.61 -7.50
N TYR A 7 8.25 0.29 -7.35
CA TYR A 7 8.72 -0.34 -6.12
C TYR A 7 10.13 -0.92 -6.19
N GLY A 8 10.63 -1.20 -7.40
CA GLY A 8 11.98 -1.72 -7.66
C GLY A 8 12.96 -0.59 -7.98
N THR A 9 12.76 0.13 -9.09
CA THR A 9 13.66 1.21 -9.53
C THR A 9 13.34 2.57 -8.91
N LYS A 10 12.20 2.69 -8.20
CA LYS A 10 11.71 3.94 -7.58
C LYS A 10 11.64 5.11 -8.56
N ASP A 11 11.25 4.86 -9.80
CA ASP A 11 11.02 5.88 -10.82
C ASP A 11 9.50 6.09 -11.01
N PRO A 12 8.88 7.03 -10.27
CA PRO A 12 7.46 7.29 -10.39
C PRO A 12 7.07 7.88 -11.75
N ARG A 13 8.00 8.52 -12.49
CA ARG A 13 7.68 9.06 -13.82
C ARG A 13 7.59 7.94 -14.86
N ALA A 14 8.56 7.03 -14.87
CA ALA A 14 8.48 5.84 -15.73
C ALA A 14 7.26 4.98 -15.36
N GLY A 15 7.00 4.80 -14.06
CA GLY A 15 5.81 4.10 -13.58
C GLY A 15 4.50 4.74 -14.05
N LEU A 16 4.39 6.08 -14.01
CA LEU A 16 3.24 6.83 -14.49
C LEU A 16 3.01 6.61 -16.00
N VAL A 17 4.07 6.66 -16.81
CA VAL A 17 3.97 6.43 -18.27
C VAL A 17 3.45 5.02 -18.56
N LEU A 18 3.97 4.00 -17.87
CA LEU A 18 3.54 2.62 -18.07
C LEU A 18 2.10 2.39 -17.59
N ALA A 19 1.72 2.96 -16.45
CA ALA A 19 0.36 2.84 -15.91
C ALA A 19 -0.68 3.49 -16.84
N ASN A 20 -0.40 4.68 -17.37
CA ASN A 20 -1.26 5.35 -18.35
C ASN A 20 -1.43 4.53 -19.63
N ARG A 21 -0.33 3.98 -20.17
CA ARG A 21 -0.39 3.11 -21.36
C ARG A 21 -1.22 1.85 -21.11
N ALA A 22 -1.08 1.25 -19.93
CA ALA A 22 -1.87 0.08 -19.54
C ALA A 22 -3.36 0.41 -19.43
N ALA A 23 -3.71 1.54 -18.81
CA ALA A 23 -5.10 2.00 -18.71
C ALA A 23 -5.71 2.25 -20.09
N ALA A 24 -5.02 3.00 -20.95
CA ALA A 24 -5.46 3.26 -22.32
C ALA A 24 -5.67 1.97 -23.13
N SER A 25 -4.77 0.99 -22.97
CA SER A 25 -4.87 -0.28 -23.69
C SER A 25 -6.04 -1.16 -23.20
N ALA A 26 -6.42 -1.03 -21.92
CA ALA A 26 -7.51 -1.82 -21.32
C ALA A 26 -8.89 -1.16 -21.48
N LEU A 27 -8.95 0.15 -21.74
CA LEU A 27 -10.15 0.99 -21.65
C LEU A 27 -11.40 0.40 -22.32
N THR A 28 -11.25 -0.09 -23.55
CA THR A 28 -12.38 -0.62 -24.35
C THR A 28 -12.63 -2.11 -24.14
N ARG A 29 -11.78 -2.80 -23.37
CA ARG A 29 -11.74 -4.27 -23.28
C ARG A 29 -12.03 -4.79 -21.87
N SER A 30 -11.73 -4.01 -20.84
CA SER A 30 -11.84 -4.46 -19.45
C SER A 30 -11.94 -3.27 -18.50
N SER A 31 -13.04 -3.21 -17.77
CA SER A 31 -13.21 -2.23 -16.71
C SER A 31 -12.28 -2.55 -15.54
N VAL A 32 -12.08 -3.84 -15.23
CA VAL A 32 -11.12 -4.26 -14.19
C VAL A 32 -9.70 -3.85 -14.54
N GLY A 33 -9.23 -4.17 -15.75
CA GLY A 33 -7.88 -3.86 -16.21
C GLY A 33 -7.62 -2.36 -16.22
N THR A 34 -8.60 -1.58 -16.66
CA THR A 34 -8.54 -0.11 -16.66
C THR A 34 -8.47 0.42 -15.24
N GLY A 35 -9.40 0.02 -14.36
CA GLY A 35 -9.42 0.47 -12.97
C GLY A 35 -8.14 0.13 -12.22
N LEU A 36 -7.62 -1.11 -12.35
CA LEU A 36 -6.36 -1.51 -11.73
C LEU A 36 -5.15 -0.72 -12.26
N ALA A 37 -5.10 -0.42 -13.55
CA ALA A 37 -4.05 0.42 -14.12
C ALA A 37 -4.16 1.87 -13.64
N THR A 38 -5.37 2.43 -13.58
CA THR A 38 -5.62 3.78 -13.08
C THR A 38 -5.29 3.92 -11.58
N LEU A 39 -5.47 2.88 -10.76
CA LEU A 39 -4.96 2.89 -9.38
C LEU A 39 -3.44 3.10 -9.32
N HIS A 40 -2.68 2.50 -10.24
CA HIS A 40 -1.23 2.71 -10.33
C HIS A 40 -0.84 4.08 -10.91
N VAL A 41 -1.70 4.70 -11.73
CA VAL A 41 -1.57 6.13 -12.09
C VAL A 41 -1.68 6.98 -10.83
N GLY A 42 -2.71 6.75 -10.01
CA GLY A 42 -2.90 7.46 -8.75
C GLY A 42 -1.71 7.32 -7.80
N GLU A 43 -1.16 6.11 -7.67
CA GLU A 43 0.03 5.83 -6.87
C GLU A 43 1.27 6.59 -7.36
N ALA A 44 1.54 6.58 -8.67
CA ALA A 44 2.66 7.32 -9.25
C ALA A 44 2.50 8.84 -9.05
N GLN A 45 1.28 9.37 -9.21
CA GLN A 45 0.98 10.79 -8.96
C GLN A 45 1.16 11.15 -7.48
N ALA A 46 0.76 10.27 -6.57
CA ALA A 46 0.97 10.44 -5.13
C ALA A 46 2.47 10.53 -4.79
N MET A 47 3.28 9.63 -5.35
CA MET A 47 4.73 9.63 -5.17
C MET A 47 5.40 10.89 -5.74
N LEU A 48 4.80 11.52 -6.77
CA LEU A 48 5.24 12.79 -7.34
C LEU A 48 4.72 14.02 -6.57
N GLY A 49 3.87 13.84 -5.55
CA GLY A 49 3.25 14.93 -4.80
C GLY A 49 2.05 15.59 -5.50
N ASN A 50 1.60 15.06 -6.64
CA ASN A 50 0.51 15.61 -7.44
C ASN A 50 -0.86 15.22 -6.85
N ARG A 51 -1.25 15.91 -5.77
CA ARG A 51 -2.47 15.60 -5.00
C ARG A 51 -3.73 15.54 -5.86
N HIS A 52 -3.96 16.54 -6.70
CA HIS A 52 -5.15 16.63 -7.54
C HIS A 52 -5.25 15.43 -8.50
N GLU A 53 -4.17 15.17 -9.24
CA GLU A 53 -4.12 14.05 -10.20
C GLU A 53 -4.22 12.69 -9.54
N CYS A 54 -3.63 12.52 -8.35
CA CYS A 54 -3.80 11.32 -7.56
C CYS A 54 -5.27 11.07 -7.21
N GLN A 55 -5.94 12.08 -6.65
CA GLN A 55 -7.35 11.95 -6.24
C GLN A 55 -8.28 11.72 -7.42
N ARG A 56 -8.05 12.42 -8.54
CA ARG A 56 -8.77 12.19 -9.79
C ARG A 56 -8.63 10.74 -10.25
N ALA A 57 -7.41 10.22 -10.31
CA ALA A 57 -7.15 8.84 -10.70
C ALA A 57 -7.78 7.82 -9.74
N LEU A 58 -7.77 8.08 -8.42
CA LEU A 58 -8.44 7.20 -7.45
C LEU A 58 -9.97 7.16 -7.67
N GLY A 59 -10.59 8.30 -7.96
CA GLY A 59 -12.02 8.36 -8.28
C GLY A 59 -12.36 7.65 -9.59
N GLU A 60 -11.60 7.90 -10.66
CA GLU A 60 -11.77 7.22 -11.94
C GLU A 60 -11.59 5.70 -11.83
N ALA A 61 -10.62 5.25 -11.05
CA ALA A 61 -10.44 3.84 -10.79
C ALA A 61 -11.65 3.22 -10.08
N ASP A 62 -12.23 3.90 -9.09
CA ASP A 62 -13.42 3.44 -8.38
C ASP A 62 -14.65 3.34 -9.31
N GLU A 63 -14.83 4.33 -10.20
CA GLU A 63 -15.86 4.28 -11.25
C GLU A 63 -15.69 3.08 -12.19
N HIS A 64 -14.47 2.76 -12.60
CA HIS A 64 -14.23 1.58 -13.42
C HIS A 64 -14.49 0.28 -12.65
N LEU A 65 -14.06 0.20 -11.39
CA LEU A 65 -14.19 -1.02 -10.59
C LEU A 65 -15.63 -1.26 -10.10
N SER A 66 -16.46 -0.23 -10.00
CA SER A 66 -17.89 -0.36 -9.69
C SER A 66 -18.73 -0.84 -10.89
N ARG A 67 -18.21 -0.74 -12.12
CA ARG A 67 -18.88 -1.18 -13.37
C ARG A 67 -18.45 -2.58 -13.83
N VAL A 68 -17.74 -3.34 -12.99
CA VAL A 68 -17.21 -4.66 -13.35
C VAL A 68 -18.34 -5.64 -13.63
N ARG A 69 -18.27 -6.27 -14.80
CA ARG A 69 -19.22 -7.31 -15.23
C ARG A 69 -18.65 -8.69 -14.95
N ALA A 70 -19.52 -9.69 -14.80
CA ALA A 70 -19.11 -11.07 -14.54
C ALA A 70 -18.24 -11.67 -15.66
N ASP A 71 -18.38 -11.18 -16.89
CA ASP A 71 -17.65 -11.60 -18.08
C ASP A 71 -16.40 -10.75 -18.37
N ASP A 72 -16.01 -9.84 -17.48
CA ASP A 72 -14.81 -9.02 -17.68
C ASP A 72 -13.56 -9.92 -17.81
N PRO A 73 -12.76 -9.79 -18.89
CA PRO A 73 -11.65 -10.68 -19.16
C PRO A 73 -10.52 -10.58 -18.12
N ALA A 74 -10.49 -9.52 -17.31
CA ALA A 74 -9.54 -9.37 -16.22
C ALA A 74 -10.16 -9.59 -14.83
N ALA A 75 -11.41 -10.08 -14.72
CA ALA A 75 -12.09 -10.32 -13.45
C ALA A 75 -11.25 -11.12 -12.44
N ALA A 76 -10.53 -12.15 -12.92
CA ALA A 76 -9.65 -12.97 -12.07
C ALA A 76 -8.48 -12.20 -11.43
N LEU A 77 -8.11 -11.03 -11.96
CA LEU A 77 -7.06 -10.17 -11.41
C LEU A 77 -7.57 -9.26 -10.28
N LEU A 78 -8.90 -9.09 -10.15
CA LEU A 78 -9.49 -8.22 -9.15
C LEU A 78 -9.42 -8.88 -7.77
N CYS A 79 -8.53 -8.36 -6.93
CA CYS A 79 -8.57 -8.66 -5.50
C CYS A 79 -9.33 -7.52 -4.78
N PRO A 80 -10.40 -7.83 -4.01
CA PRO A 80 -11.24 -6.83 -3.35
C PRO A 80 -10.49 -5.84 -2.45
N THR A 81 -9.32 -6.22 -1.95
CA THR A 81 -8.51 -5.39 -1.05
C THR A 81 -7.50 -4.50 -1.78
N THR A 82 -7.33 -4.68 -3.10
CA THR A 82 -6.35 -3.91 -3.90
C THR A 82 -6.67 -2.41 -3.94
N PRO A 83 -7.93 -1.99 -4.17
CA PRO A 83 -8.27 -0.57 -4.22
C PRO A 83 -7.96 0.14 -2.92
N GLY A 84 -8.47 -0.37 -1.79
CA GLY A 84 -8.23 0.23 -0.48
C GLY A 84 -6.76 0.25 -0.07
N ARG A 85 -6.01 -0.83 -0.36
CA ARG A 85 -4.55 -0.88 -0.11
C ARG A 85 -3.80 0.22 -0.89
N LEU A 86 -4.10 0.40 -2.18
CA LEU A 86 -3.43 1.40 -3.01
C LEU A 86 -3.87 2.82 -2.63
N ALA A 87 -5.15 3.07 -2.41
CA ALA A 87 -5.66 4.35 -1.96
C ALA A 87 -5.02 4.80 -0.64
N GLY A 88 -4.93 3.91 0.36
CA GLY A 88 -4.25 4.20 1.63
C GLY A 88 -2.77 4.56 1.43
N SER A 89 -2.06 3.82 0.58
CA SER A 89 -0.65 4.12 0.25
C SER A 89 -0.51 5.49 -0.42
N CYS A 90 -1.42 5.84 -1.34
CA CYS A 90 -1.44 7.15 -1.99
C CYS A 90 -1.60 8.29 -0.99
N TYR A 91 -2.56 8.18 -0.06
CA TYR A 91 -2.77 9.22 0.95
C TYR A 91 -1.58 9.35 1.89
N LEU A 92 -0.86 8.27 2.22
CA LEU A 92 0.39 8.34 2.97
C LEU A 92 1.49 9.07 2.18
N HIS A 93 1.66 8.79 0.89
CA HIS A 93 2.63 9.52 0.06
C HIS A 93 2.32 11.03 -0.03
N LEU A 94 1.03 11.39 -0.01
CA LEU A 94 0.56 12.77 -0.01
C LEU A 94 0.57 13.43 1.39
N GLY A 95 1.10 12.77 2.43
CA GLY A 95 1.15 13.33 3.78
C GLY A 95 -0.22 13.48 4.44
N GLN A 96 -1.19 12.64 4.09
CA GLN A 96 -2.57 12.66 4.62
C GLN A 96 -2.88 11.38 5.43
N PRO A 97 -2.19 11.14 6.56
CA PRO A 97 -2.34 9.91 7.34
C PRO A 97 -3.77 9.73 7.88
N ALA A 98 -4.42 10.80 8.34
CA ALA A 98 -5.79 10.77 8.83
C ALA A 98 -6.83 10.30 7.78
N LYS A 99 -6.54 10.50 6.48
CA LYS A 99 -7.38 9.96 5.39
C LYS A 99 -7.02 8.52 5.05
N ALA A 100 -5.74 8.17 5.16
CA ALA A 100 -5.26 6.82 4.85
C ALA A 100 -5.79 5.79 5.85
N GLU A 101 -5.77 6.11 7.14
CA GLU A 101 -6.09 5.20 8.23
C GLU A 101 -7.46 4.51 8.12
N PRO A 102 -8.60 5.21 7.98
CA PRO A 102 -9.90 4.54 7.90
C PRO A 102 -10.00 3.61 6.68
N ILE A 103 -9.40 3.99 5.55
CA ILE A 103 -9.37 3.17 4.33
C ILE A 103 -8.56 1.89 4.55
N LEU A 104 -7.39 2.03 5.18
CA LEU A 104 -6.51 0.90 5.48
C LEU A 104 -7.12 -0.04 6.53
N ASN A 105 -7.83 0.48 7.54
CA ASN A 105 -8.55 -0.31 8.53
C ASN A 105 -9.68 -1.12 7.88
N ALA A 106 -10.53 -0.48 7.05
CA ALA A 106 -11.55 -1.19 6.29
C ALA A 106 -10.94 -2.26 5.36
N THR A 107 -9.81 -1.95 4.72
CA THR A 107 -9.05 -2.91 3.89
C THR A 107 -8.54 -4.09 4.73
N HIS A 108 -8.05 -3.83 5.93
CA HIS A 108 -7.54 -4.85 6.84
C HIS A 108 -8.64 -5.83 7.27
N GLN A 109 -9.84 -5.33 7.59
CA GLN A 109 -10.99 -6.15 7.94
C GLN A 109 -11.42 -7.13 6.84
N LEU A 110 -11.22 -6.76 5.57
CA LEU A 110 -11.54 -7.60 4.42
C LEU A 110 -10.46 -8.67 4.12
N LEU A 111 -9.27 -8.55 4.71
CA LEU A 111 -8.19 -9.51 4.50
C LEU A 111 -8.45 -10.79 5.32
N ARG A 112 -9.06 -11.79 4.68
CA ARG A 112 -9.11 -13.15 5.23
C ARG A 112 -7.75 -13.84 5.03
N GLN A 113 -7.12 -14.28 6.12
CA GLN A 113 -5.84 -15.01 6.22
C GLN A 113 -4.55 -14.17 6.01
N ALA A 114 -3.43 -14.67 6.55
CA ALA A 114 -2.09 -14.09 6.43
C ALA A 114 -1.60 -14.13 4.97
N LYS A 115 -1.89 -13.06 4.21
CA LYS A 115 -1.44 -12.88 2.83
C LYS A 115 -0.27 -11.91 2.78
N LYS A 116 0.56 -12.02 1.74
CA LYS A 116 1.64 -11.06 1.46
C LYS A 116 1.17 -9.59 1.42
N SER A 117 -0.10 -9.32 1.11
CA SER A 117 -0.69 -7.97 1.14
C SER A 117 -1.02 -7.48 2.54
N THR A 118 -1.22 -8.37 3.51
CA THR A 118 -1.55 -8.02 4.90
C THR A 118 -0.41 -7.27 5.57
N ALA A 119 0.84 -7.70 5.38
CA ALA A 119 2.01 -6.97 5.87
C ALA A 119 2.11 -5.55 5.30
N ILE A 120 1.70 -5.34 4.04
CA ILE A 120 1.69 -4.00 3.42
C ILE A 120 0.64 -3.10 4.08
N VAL A 121 -0.58 -3.61 4.29
CA VAL A 121 -1.66 -2.85 4.92
C VAL A 121 -1.31 -2.51 6.37
N LEU A 122 -0.82 -3.47 7.15
CA LEU A 122 -0.41 -3.27 8.54
C LEU A 122 0.78 -2.31 8.66
N GLY A 123 1.80 -2.45 7.80
CA GLY A 123 2.91 -1.50 7.78
C GLY A 123 2.46 -0.08 7.43
N ASN A 124 1.50 0.07 6.53
CA ASN A 124 0.92 1.37 6.21
C ASN A 124 0.03 1.93 7.34
N LEU A 125 -0.71 1.09 8.06
CA LEU A 125 -1.41 1.50 9.28
C LEU A 125 -0.43 2.01 10.33
N SER A 126 0.69 1.30 10.54
CA SER A 126 1.76 1.77 11.41
C SER A 126 2.28 3.15 10.98
N LEU A 127 2.58 3.37 9.70
CA LEU A 127 2.98 4.69 9.19
C LEU A 127 1.91 5.78 9.40
N ALA A 128 0.63 5.44 9.22
CA ALA A 128 -0.47 6.37 9.49
C ALA A 128 -0.51 6.78 10.97
N SER A 129 -0.37 5.82 11.88
CA SER A 129 -0.34 6.03 13.33
C SER A 129 0.89 6.85 13.76
N ILE A 130 2.10 6.53 13.26
CA ILE A 130 3.34 7.27 13.56
C ILE A 130 3.18 8.74 13.22
N ARG A 131 2.68 9.03 12.01
CA ARG A 131 2.55 10.41 11.51
C ARG A 131 1.44 11.20 12.21
N GLN A 132 0.55 10.52 12.91
CA GLN A 132 -0.45 11.10 13.81
C GLN A 132 0.00 11.09 15.28
N ARG A 133 1.23 10.63 15.57
CA ARG A 133 1.82 10.50 16.91
C ARG A 133 1.11 9.49 17.83
N HIS A 134 0.37 8.55 17.26
CA HIS A 134 -0.22 7.42 17.99
C HIS A 134 0.81 6.28 18.05
N ILE A 135 1.80 6.41 18.92
CA ILE A 135 2.99 5.53 18.93
C ILE A 135 2.66 4.09 19.37
N ASP A 136 1.76 3.91 20.32
CA ASP A 136 1.36 2.58 20.79
C ASP A 136 0.65 1.79 19.68
N ASP A 137 -0.32 2.41 19.00
CA ASP A 137 -1.00 1.81 17.84
C ASP A 137 0.00 1.49 16.72
N ALA A 138 0.94 2.41 16.46
CA ALA A 138 1.97 2.21 15.45
C ALA A 138 2.81 0.96 15.72
N THR A 139 3.24 0.75 16.97
CA THR A 139 4.04 -0.42 17.34
C THR A 139 3.22 -1.71 17.30
N THR A 140 1.94 -1.65 17.68
CA THR A 140 1.02 -2.77 17.61
C THR A 140 0.82 -3.24 16.17
N TYR A 141 0.52 -2.33 15.24
CA TYR A 141 0.41 -2.67 13.81
C TYR A 141 1.73 -3.18 13.23
N LEU A 142 2.87 -2.65 13.68
CA LEU A 142 4.17 -3.07 13.18
C LEU A 142 4.55 -4.47 13.67
N HIS A 143 4.23 -4.83 14.92
CA HIS A 143 4.35 -6.22 15.40
C HIS A 143 3.51 -7.19 14.56
N GLN A 144 2.25 -6.86 14.31
CA GLN A 144 1.39 -7.70 13.46
C GLN A 144 1.94 -7.81 12.03
N ALA A 145 2.50 -6.72 11.48
CA ALA A 145 3.13 -6.76 10.17
C ALA A 145 4.33 -7.71 10.17
N ILE A 146 5.14 -7.68 11.23
CA ILE A 146 6.28 -8.56 11.43
C ILE A 146 5.85 -10.03 11.47
N ASP A 147 4.79 -10.37 12.23
CA ASP A 147 4.27 -11.75 12.30
C ASP A 147 3.92 -12.31 10.90
N VAL A 148 3.33 -11.46 10.04
CA VAL A 148 3.03 -11.83 8.65
C VAL A 148 4.30 -11.94 7.81
N LEU A 149 5.30 -11.11 8.06
CA LEU A 149 6.57 -11.11 7.31
C LEU A 149 7.43 -12.32 7.61
N GLU A 150 7.45 -12.78 8.86
CA GLU A 150 8.12 -14.03 9.26
C GLU A 150 7.60 -15.23 8.46
N GLN A 151 6.28 -15.27 8.21
CA GLN A 151 5.63 -16.35 7.46
C GLN A 151 5.79 -16.22 5.94
N THR A 152 5.74 -14.99 5.41
CA THR A 152 5.57 -14.77 3.96
C THR A 152 6.80 -14.25 3.23
N ARG A 153 7.76 -13.68 3.97
CA ARG A 153 8.97 -12.99 3.47
C ARG A 153 8.67 -12.02 2.32
N GLY A 154 7.52 -11.34 2.39
CA GLY A 154 7.06 -10.45 1.32
C GLY A 154 7.87 -9.15 1.24
N GLY A 155 8.72 -9.02 0.21
CA GLY A 155 9.62 -7.85 0.04
C GLY A 155 8.93 -6.47 0.07
N GLY A 156 7.71 -6.35 -0.47
CA GLY A 156 6.95 -5.11 -0.38
C GLY A 156 6.56 -4.72 1.06
N GLY A 157 6.22 -5.70 1.89
CA GLY A 157 5.93 -5.46 3.31
C GLY A 157 7.20 -5.18 4.11
N LEU A 158 8.32 -5.85 3.80
CA LEU A 158 9.63 -5.56 4.42
C LEU A 158 10.02 -4.09 4.23
N ASN A 159 9.94 -3.58 3.00
CA ASN A 159 10.27 -2.18 2.70
C ASN A 159 9.47 -1.18 3.54
N ILE A 160 8.18 -1.45 3.75
CA ILE A 160 7.29 -0.58 4.53
C ILE A 160 7.60 -0.70 6.02
N ALA A 161 7.80 -1.92 6.53
CA ALA A 161 8.14 -2.15 7.93
C ALA A 161 9.45 -1.45 8.32
N PHE A 162 10.49 -1.53 7.48
CA PHE A 162 11.74 -0.78 7.70
C PHE A 162 11.57 0.73 7.59
N THR A 163 10.67 1.20 6.72
CA THR A 163 10.34 2.62 6.64
C THR A 163 9.68 3.10 7.94
N ALA A 164 8.73 2.32 8.48
CA ALA A 164 8.06 2.62 9.74
C ALA A 164 9.04 2.63 10.93
N ALA A 165 9.92 1.64 11.03
CA ALA A 165 10.97 1.60 12.06
C ALA A 165 11.88 2.83 12.00
N ARG A 166 12.25 3.27 10.79
CA ARG A 166 13.02 4.51 10.62
C ARG A 166 12.25 5.75 11.08
N GLU A 167 10.97 5.84 10.78
CA GLU A 167 10.11 6.96 11.23
C GLU A 167 9.88 6.94 12.75
N LEU A 168 9.95 5.77 13.40
CA LEU A 168 9.86 5.62 14.86
C LEU A 168 11.14 6.01 15.62
N ARG A 169 12.26 6.23 14.93
CA ARG A 169 13.56 6.55 15.57
C ARG A 169 13.51 7.69 16.61
N PRO A 170 12.70 8.77 16.45
CA PRO A 170 12.58 9.80 17.49
C PRO A 170 12.07 9.28 18.85
N TRP A 171 11.40 8.12 18.87
CA TRP A 171 10.84 7.48 20.06
C TRP A 171 11.61 6.22 20.48
N ARG A 172 12.89 6.08 20.08
CA ARG A 172 13.71 4.88 20.37
C ARG A 172 13.84 4.51 21.86
N GLU A 173 13.63 5.46 22.77
CA GLU A 173 13.67 5.23 24.23
C GLU A 173 12.34 4.68 24.76
N HIS A 174 11.29 4.66 23.94
CA HIS A 174 10.00 4.04 24.27
C HIS A 174 10.11 2.53 24.12
N ALA A 175 9.85 1.77 25.19
CA ALA A 175 10.09 0.33 25.23
C ALA A 175 9.45 -0.47 24.06
N PRO A 176 8.16 -0.26 23.72
CA PRO A 176 7.56 -0.84 22.51
C PRO A 176 8.31 -0.57 21.20
N VAL A 177 8.96 0.59 21.05
CA VAL A 177 9.71 0.93 19.83
C VAL A 177 11.04 0.18 19.77
N ALA A 178 11.69 0.00 20.92
CA ALA A 178 12.89 -0.83 21.02
C ALA A 178 12.59 -2.28 20.65
N ASP A 179 11.52 -2.87 21.20
CA ASP A 179 11.13 -4.25 20.92
C ASP A 179 10.84 -4.50 19.43
N VAL A 180 10.07 -3.62 18.79
CA VAL A 180 9.83 -3.70 17.33
C VAL A 180 11.14 -3.63 16.53
N SER A 181 12.07 -2.77 16.93
CA SER A 181 13.36 -2.61 16.25
C SER A 181 14.20 -3.88 16.35
N ASP A 182 14.23 -4.50 17.53
CA ASP A 182 14.94 -5.76 17.76
C ASP A 182 14.34 -6.91 16.95
N ARG A 183 13.00 -7.01 16.91
CA ARG A 183 12.30 -7.99 16.07
C ARG A 183 12.61 -7.82 14.59
N LEU A 184 12.62 -6.59 14.06
CA LEU A 184 12.98 -6.34 12.66
C LEU A 184 14.43 -6.73 12.34
N MET A 185 15.35 -6.51 13.27
CA MET A 185 16.74 -6.96 13.12
C MET A 185 16.83 -8.49 13.10
N ALA A 186 16.07 -9.19 13.95
CA ALA A 186 15.99 -10.65 13.95
C ALA A 186 15.43 -11.24 12.63
N LEU A 187 14.53 -10.51 11.94
CA LEU A 187 14.07 -10.92 10.60
C LEU A 187 15.19 -10.93 9.56
N MET A 188 16.18 -10.04 9.69
CA MET A 188 17.29 -9.91 8.75
C MET A 188 18.35 -10.98 8.94
N THR A 189 18.52 -11.47 10.17
CA THR A 189 19.54 -12.49 10.49
C THR A 189 19.06 -13.92 10.24
N THR A 190 17.75 -14.11 10.10
CA THR A 190 17.12 -15.39 9.76
C THR A 190 16.81 -15.53 8.26
N ALA A 191 17.36 -14.64 7.43
CA ALA A 191 17.17 -14.58 5.98
C ALA A 191 18.34 -15.22 5.22
#